data_AF-A0A2V6ELF9-F1
#
_entry.id   AF-A0A2V6ELF9-F1
#
_cell.length_a   1.000
_cell.length_b   1.000
_cell.length_c   1.000
_cell.angle_alpha   90.00
_cell.angle_beta   90.00
_cell.angle_gamma   90.00
#
_symmetry.space_group_name_H-M   'P 1'
#
loop_
_entity.id
_entity.type
_entity.pdbx_description
1 polymer ?
#
loop_
_entity_poly.entity_id
_entity_poly.type
_entity_poly.pdbx_seq_one_letter_code
_entity_poly.pdbx_strand_id
1 'polypeptide(L)'
;MIGGPIIMSTKYPKSPNEKTQNGMVYFPRMLDKIRLHARGELHEDYHKNLGATRAADGACCNFLRVNYADLRERVLQGGSDEEILEWCFEKGRRLNEGDIVVWNGFASKLGWRDFMTPRFQELKKEQGVADRHDIACVPDLMDFEEERLK
;
A
#
# COMPACT_ATOMS: atom_id res chain seq x y z
N MET A 1 35.44 3.59 -21.36
CA MET A 1 34.86 2.93 -20.18
C MET A 1 33.36 3.07 -20.27
N ILE A 2 32.69 2.03 -20.77
CA ILE A 2 31.23 1.96 -20.87
C ILE A 2 30.71 1.55 -19.49
N GLY A 3 29.97 2.43 -18.83
CA GLY A 3 29.35 2.14 -17.54
C GLY A 3 28.43 0.93 -17.68
N GLY A 4 28.71 -0.13 -16.91
CA GLY A 4 27.81 -1.27 -16.80
C GLY A 4 26.44 -0.83 -16.30
N PRO A 5 25.39 -1.64 -16.51
CA PRO A 5 24.05 -1.32 -16.05
C PRO A 5 24.10 -1.06 -14.53
N ILE A 6 23.63 0.11 -14.12
CA ILE A 6 23.39 0.40 -12.70
C ILE A 6 22.32 -0.59 -12.28
N ILE A 7 22.71 -1.63 -11.52
CA ILE A 7 21.74 -2.48 -10.83
C ILE A 7 21.12 -1.58 -9.75
N MET A 8 20.00 -0.94 -10.08
CA MET A 8 19.21 -0.19 -9.11
C MET A 8 18.70 -1.21 -8.10
N SER A 9 19.18 -1.14 -6.86
CA SER A 9 18.66 -1.93 -5.76
C SER A 9 17.19 -1.59 -5.57
N THR A 10 16.31 -2.55 -5.85
CA THR A 10 14.87 -2.41 -5.65
C THR A 10 14.56 -2.32 -4.16
N LYS A 11 13.68 -1.39 -3.78
CA LYS A 11 13.28 -1.13 -2.41
C LYS A 11 11.84 -1.54 -2.20
N TYR A 12 11.57 -2.02 -1.00
CA TYR A 12 10.24 -2.17 -0.48
C TYR A 12 9.69 -0.82 0.02
N PRO A 13 8.39 -0.54 -0.19
CA PRO A 13 7.77 0.66 0.35
C PRO A 13 7.63 0.57 1.88
N LYS A 14 7.30 1.69 2.53
CA LYS A 14 6.97 1.75 3.97
C LYS A 14 6.05 0.60 4.41
N SER A 15 6.18 0.13 5.66
CA SER A 15 5.33 -0.94 6.21
C SER A 15 3.83 -0.62 6.04
N PRO A 16 2.96 -1.62 5.79
CA PRO A 16 1.50 -1.42 5.76
C PRO A 16 0.94 -0.88 7.08
N ASN A 17 1.69 -1.05 8.19
CA ASN A 17 1.32 -0.58 9.52
C ASN A 17 1.71 0.88 9.81
N GLU A 18 2.46 1.52 8.90
CA GLU A 18 2.84 2.93 9.02
C GLU A 18 1.60 3.84 8.93
N LYS A 19 1.60 4.92 9.72
CA LYS A 19 0.44 5.81 9.88
C LYS A 19 0.79 7.24 9.51
N THR A 20 -0.20 7.96 8.98
CA THR A 20 -0.14 9.43 8.95
C THR A 20 -0.22 10.00 10.36
N GLN A 21 0.09 11.30 10.53
CA GLN A 21 -0.10 11.99 11.82
C GLN A 21 -1.50 11.84 12.40
N ASN A 22 -2.53 11.77 11.56
CA ASN A 22 -3.93 11.57 11.96
C ASN A 22 -4.32 10.09 12.11
N GLY A 23 -3.33 9.19 12.09
CA GLY A 23 -3.51 7.77 12.43
C GLY A 23 -4.01 6.87 11.30
N MET A 24 -4.10 7.34 10.05
CA MET A 24 -4.55 6.51 8.93
C MET A 24 -3.45 5.52 8.50
N VAL A 25 -3.67 4.23 8.67
CA VAL A 25 -2.73 3.17 8.24
C VAL A 25 -2.70 3.02 6.72
N TYR A 26 -1.64 2.41 6.18
CA TYR A 26 -1.44 2.06 4.76
C TYR A 26 -1.31 3.24 3.79
N PHE A 27 -1.92 4.40 4.06
CA PHE A 27 -1.82 5.57 3.19
C PHE A 27 -0.36 6.01 2.93
N PRO A 28 0.53 6.11 3.94
CA PRO A 28 1.95 6.39 3.70
C PRO A 28 2.62 5.41 2.74
N ARG A 29 2.31 4.11 2.87
CA ARG A 29 2.83 3.05 2.00
C ARG A 29 2.37 3.23 0.56
N MET A 30 1.11 3.56 0.33
CA MET A 30 0.60 3.81 -1.03
C MET A 30 1.32 4.99 -1.70
N LEU A 31 1.58 6.08 -0.97
CA LEU A 31 2.33 7.22 -1.51
C LEU A 31 3.79 6.84 -1.78
N ASP A 32 4.40 6.08 -0.88
CA ASP A 32 5.79 5.64 -1.03
C ASP A 32 5.97 4.70 -2.23
N LYS A 33 4.99 3.82 -2.50
CA LYS A 33 4.95 3.03 -3.76
C LYS A 33 4.99 3.92 -5.00
N ILE A 34 4.17 4.98 -5.04
CA ILE A 34 4.15 5.94 -6.16
C ILE A 34 5.52 6.61 -6.31
N ARG A 35 6.09 7.09 -5.20
CA ARG A 35 7.39 7.80 -5.19
C ARG A 35 8.54 6.88 -5.61
N LEU A 36 8.59 5.65 -5.09
CA LEU A 36 9.60 4.65 -5.47
C LEU A 36 9.48 4.26 -6.93
N HIS A 37 8.25 4.05 -7.41
CA HIS A 37 8.02 3.70 -8.81
C HIS A 37 8.49 4.80 -9.75
N ALA A 38 8.23 6.07 -9.41
CA ALA A 38 8.69 7.22 -10.19
C ALA A 38 10.22 7.35 -10.27
N ARG A 39 10.95 6.83 -9.27
CA ARG A 39 12.41 6.77 -9.27
C ARG A 39 12.98 5.49 -9.91
N GLY A 40 12.14 4.56 -10.36
CA GLY A 40 12.59 3.25 -10.83
C GLY A 40 13.17 2.36 -9.73
N GLU A 41 12.80 2.63 -8.47
CA GLU A 41 13.32 1.93 -7.29
C GLU A 41 12.31 0.94 -6.69
N LEU A 42 11.05 0.92 -7.12
CA LEU A 42 10.04 0.02 -6.55
C LEU A 42 10.29 -1.43 -6.98
N HIS A 43 10.25 -2.37 -6.04
CA HIS A 43 10.30 -3.81 -6.33
C HIS A 43 9.22 -4.24 -7.35
N GLU A 44 9.60 -5.10 -8.30
CA GLU A 44 8.80 -5.40 -9.50
C GLU A 44 7.44 -6.06 -9.20
N ASP A 45 7.35 -6.84 -8.13
CA ASP A 45 6.12 -7.51 -7.69
C ASP A 45 4.95 -6.54 -7.43
N TYR A 46 5.25 -5.27 -7.11
CA TYR A 46 4.21 -4.28 -6.87
C TYR A 46 3.70 -3.59 -8.14
N HIS A 47 4.43 -3.66 -9.27
CA HIS A 47 4.15 -2.84 -10.45
C HIS A 47 2.77 -3.12 -11.05
N LYS A 48 2.40 -4.40 -11.14
CA LYS A 48 1.12 -4.84 -11.74
C LYS A 48 -0.10 -4.43 -10.91
N ASN A 49 0.09 -4.14 -9.62
CA ASN A 49 -0.99 -3.89 -8.67
C ASN A 49 -1.12 -2.41 -8.27
N LEU A 50 -0.29 -1.52 -8.83
CA LEU A 50 -0.36 -0.09 -8.54
C LEU A 50 -1.72 0.48 -8.93
N GLY A 51 -2.48 0.94 -7.94
CA GLY A 51 -3.81 1.52 -8.15
C GLY A 51 -4.89 0.54 -8.62
N ALA A 52 -4.61 -0.77 -8.62
CA ALA A 52 -5.58 -1.77 -9.06
C ALA A 52 -6.84 -1.73 -8.18
N THR A 53 -8.03 -1.71 -8.80
CA THR A 53 -9.31 -1.52 -8.12
C THR A 53 -9.60 -2.62 -7.09
N ARG A 54 -9.16 -3.86 -7.35
CA ARG A 54 -9.26 -5.01 -6.44
C ARG A 54 -7.93 -5.29 -5.74
N ALA A 55 -7.31 -4.24 -5.21
CA ALA A 55 -6.10 -4.32 -4.37
C ALA A 55 -6.16 -3.25 -3.27
N ALA A 56 -5.19 -3.28 -2.36
CA ALA A 56 -5.14 -2.36 -1.21
C ALA A 56 -5.08 -0.87 -1.62
N ASP A 57 -4.34 -0.52 -2.69
CA ASP A 57 -4.30 0.86 -3.21
C ASP A 57 -5.68 1.32 -3.70
N GLY A 58 -6.38 0.47 -4.45
CA GLY A 58 -7.73 0.74 -4.93
C GLY A 58 -8.74 0.88 -3.79
N ALA A 59 -8.64 0.02 -2.77
CA ALA A 59 -9.49 0.12 -1.58
C ALA A 59 -9.26 1.44 -0.81
N CYS A 60 -7.99 1.87 -0.67
CA CYS A 60 -7.62 3.13 -0.02
C CYS A 60 -8.15 4.35 -0.80
N CYS A 61 -7.92 4.37 -2.12
CA CYS A 61 -8.42 5.42 -3.01
C CYS A 61 -9.96 5.50 -2.98
N ASN A 62 -10.64 4.35 -3.04
CA ASN A 62 -12.10 4.29 -2.97
C ASN A 62 -12.65 4.79 -1.62
N PHE A 63 -11.99 4.45 -0.51
CA PHE A 63 -12.40 4.93 0.81
C PHE A 63 -12.29 6.45 0.96
N LEU A 64 -11.26 7.04 0.35
CA LEU A 64 -11.02 8.48 0.25
C LEU A 64 -11.80 9.17 -0.88
N ARG A 65 -12.46 8.39 -1.76
CA ARG A 65 -13.17 8.86 -2.96
C ARG A 65 -12.30 9.66 -3.93
N VAL A 66 -11.05 9.22 -4.11
CA VAL A 66 -10.09 9.82 -5.05
C VAL A 66 -9.74 8.84 -6.17
N ASN A 67 -9.48 9.36 -7.37
CA ASN A 67 -8.95 8.56 -8.46
C ASN A 67 -7.44 8.34 -8.24
N TYR A 68 -6.95 7.11 -8.44
CA TYR A 68 -5.53 6.81 -8.26
C TYR A 68 -4.62 7.56 -9.24
N ALA A 69 -5.06 7.80 -10.48
CA ALA A 69 -4.29 8.54 -11.47
C ALA A 69 -4.07 9.99 -11.01
N ASP A 70 -5.13 10.67 -10.55
CA ASP A 70 -5.05 12.04 -10.03
C ASP A 70 -4.18 12.10 -8.77
N LEU A 71 -4.33 11.13 -7.86
CA LEU A 71 -3.50 11.01 -6.67
C LEU A 71 -2.03 10.83 -7.05
N ARG A 72 -1.74 9.95 -8.02
CA ARG A 72 -0.38 9.73 -8.50
C ARG A 72 0.21 11.03 -9.03
N GLU A 73 -0.49 11.74 -9.91
CA GLU A 73 -0.03 13.04 -10.42
C GLU A 73 0.23 14.03 -9.30
N ARG A 74 -0.65 14.11 -8.29
CA ARG A 74 -0.46 14.98 -7.13
C ARG A 74 0.78 14.58 -6.31
N VAL A 75 1.03 13.30 -6.09
CA VAL A 75 2.20 12.82 -5.33
C VAL A 75 3.50 13.15 -6.05
N LEU A 76 3.52 13.09 -7.39
CA LEU A 76 4.71 13.41 -8.19
C LEU A 76 5.10 14.89 -8.14
N GLN A 77 4.19 15.77 -7.71
CA GLN A 77 4.50 17.18 -7.45
C GLN A 77 5.28 17.40 -6.14
N GLY A 78 5.46 16.34 -5.33
CA GLY A 78 6.13 16.40 -4.03
C GLY A 78 5.19 16.74 -2.86
N GLY A 79 5.76 16.85 -1.67
CA GLY A 79 5.06 17.11 -0.42
C GLY A 79 5.05 15.93 0.55
N SER A 80 4.73 16.23 1.82
CA SER A 80 4.62 15.26 2.90
C SER A 80 3.37 14.39 2.77
N ASP A 81 3.31 13.28 3.53
CA ASP A 81 2.15 12.40 3.52
C ASP A 81 0.89 13.13 4.01
N GLU A 82 1.06 14.08 4.92
CA GLU A 82 0.00 14.94 5.46
C GLU A 82 -0.53 15.92 4.41
N GLU A 83 0.34 16.56 3.65
CA GLU A 83 -0.05 17.49 2.57
C GLU A 83 -0.83 16.78 1.46
N ILE A 84 -0.43 15.54 1.14
CA ILE A 84 -1.17 14.72 0.17
C ILE A 84 -2.51 14.24 0.76
N LEU A 85 -2.54 13.84 2.04
CA LEU A 85 -3.79 13.41 2.68
C LEU A 85 -4.81 14.56 2.75
N GLU A 86 -4.37 15.76 3.08
CA GLU A 86 -5.23 16.95 3.10
C GLU A 86 -5.79 17.25 1.70
N TRP A 87 -4.97 17.12 0.65
CA TRP A 87 -5.44 17.22 -0.73
C TRP A 87 -6.51 16.16 -1.07
N CYS A 88 -6.35 14.92 -0.58
CA CYS A 88 -7.38 13.87 -0.76
C CYS A 88 -8.70 14.26 -0.07
N PHE A 89 -8.64 14.94 1.08
CA PHE A 89 -9.82 15.42 1.79
C PHE A 89 -10.53 16.54 1.04
N GLU A 90 -9.79 17.43 0.39
CA GLU A 90 -10.34 18.50 -0.45
C GLU A 90 -10.98 17.98 -1.75
N LYS A 91 -10.37 16.96 -2.37
CA LYS A 91 -10.81 16.42 -3.67
C LYS A 91 -11.84 15.30 -3.58
N GLY A 92 -11.86 14.57 -2.49
CA GLY A 92 -12.71 13.40 -2.30
C GLY A 92 -13.51 13.50 -1.02
N ARG A 93 -13.02 12.82 0.02
CA ARG A 93 -13.72 12.67 1.30
C ARG A 93 -12.79 12.97 2.46
N ARG A 94 -13.16 13.97 3.27
CA ARG A 94 -12.56 14.19 4.58
C ARG A 94 -13.00 13.10 5.56
N LEU A 95 -12.04 12.51 6.26
CA LEU A 95 -12.28 11.48 7.26
C LEU A 95 -12.43 12.10 8.65
N ASN A 96 -13.39 11.61 9.42
CA ASN A 96 -13.48 11.86 10.86
C ASN A 96 -12.87 10.69 11.67
N GLU A 97 -12.88 10.79 13.00
CA GLU A 97 -12.33 9.75 13.88
C GLU A 97 -12.98 8.37 13.67
N GLY A 98 -14.29 8.32 13.50
CA GLY A 98 -15.02 7.07 13.22
C GLY A 98 -14.62 6.45 11.89
N ASP A 99 -14.40 7.26 10.87
CA ASP A 99 -13.91 6.81 9.57
C ASP A 99 -12.51 6.20 9.67
N ILE A 100 -11.63 6.81 10.46
CA ILE A 100 -10.28 6.29 10.72
C ILE A 100 -10.36 4.95 11.47
N VAL A 101 -11.24 4.81 12.47
CA VAL A 101 -11.46 3.54 13.16
C VAL A 101 -11.90 2.44 12.19
N VAL A 102 -12.88 2.74 11.33
CA VAL A 102 -13.39 1.79 10.33
C VAL A 102 -12.29 1.43 9.32
N TRP A 103 -11.58 2.42 8.77
CA TRP A 103 -10.50 2.18 7.82
C TRP A 103 -9.40 1.34 8.43
N ASN A 104 -8.88 1.72 9.59
CA ASN A 104 -7.80 1.00 10.25
C ASN A 104 -8.21 -0.43 10.62
N GLY A 105 -9.45 -0.61 11.09
CA GLY A 105 -10.01 -1.93 11.37
C GLY A 105 -10.14 -2.81 10.13
N PHE A 106 -10.44 -2.24 8.97
CA PHE A 106 -10.47 -2.97 7.71
C PHE A 106 -9.05 -3.24 7.17
N ALA A 107 -8.24 -2.19 6.99
CA ALA A 107 -6.94 -2.25 6.34
C ALA A 107 -5.94 -3.15 7.08
N SER A 108 -5.95 -3.14 8.42
CA SER A 108 -5.10 -4.03 9.24
C SER A 108 -5.48 -5.51 9.16
N LYS A 109 -6.64 -5.83 8.57
CA LYS A 109 -7.16 -7.20 8.43
C LYS A 109 -7.53 -7.52 6.99
N LEU A 110 -7.02 -6.76 6.02
CA LEU A 110 -7.33 -6.96 4.61
C LEU A 110 -7.01 -8.41 4.20
N GLY A 111 -7.93 -9.11 3.55
CA GLY A 111 -7.81 -10.54 3.24
C GLY A 111 -8.39 -11.47 4.30
N TRP A 112 -8.89 -10.95 5.43
CA TRP A 112 -9.61 -11.72 6.43
C TRP A 112 -11.12 -11.52 6.29
N ARG A 113 -11.79 -12.50 5.65
CA ARG A 113 -13.25 -12.52 5.42
C ARG A 113 -13.76 -11.31 4.61
N ASP A 114 -12.95 -10.85 3.67
CA ASP A 114 -13.31 -9.82 2.70
C ASP A 114 -13.00 -10.25 1.25
N PHE A 115 -13.12 -9.31 0.32
CA PHE A 115 -12.93 -9.56 -1.12
C PHE A 115 -11.50 -10.01 -1.50
N MET A 116 -10.49 -9.74 -0.67
CA MET A 116 -9.10 -10.17 -0.91
C MET A 116 -8.84 -11.59 -0.42
N THR A 117 -9.74 -12.19 0.38
CA THR A 117 -9.53 -13.52 0.97
C THR A 117 -9.08 -14.58 -0.05
N PRO A 118 -9.73 -14.73 -1.23
CA PRO A 118 -9.30 -15.76 -2.19
C PRO A 118 -7.87 -15.52 -2.71
N ARG A 119 -7.52 -14.27 -3.05
CA ARG A 119 -6.18 -13.93 -3.55
C ARG A 119 -5.13 -14.05 -2.44
N PHE A 120 -5.45 -13.69 -1.21
CA PHE A 120 -4.56 -13.87 -0.07
C PHE A 120 -4.22 -15.34 0.15
N GLN A 121 -5.21 -16.24 0.11
CA GLN A 121 -4.97 -17.69 0.25
C GLN A 121 -4.15 -18.27 -0.91
N GLU A 122 -4.34 -17.75 -2.12
CA GLU A 122 -3.52 -18.13 -3.28
C GLU A 122 -2.06 -17.68 -3.11
N LEU A 123 -1.83 -16.41 -2.75
CA LEU A 123 -0.49 -15.87 -2.50
C LEU A 123 0.26 -16.64 -1.41
N LYS A 124 -0.40 -17.01 -0.31
CA LYS A 124 0.23 -17.85 0.74
C LYS A 124 0.71 -19.20 0.20
N LYS A 125 -0.04 -19.80 -0.73
CA LYS A 125 0.36 -21.07 -1.38
C LYS A 125 1.52 -20.84 -2.34
N GLU A 126 1.45 -19.80 -3.16
CA GLU A 126 2.51 -19.40 -4.11
C GLU A 126 3.86 -19.21 -3.39
N GLN A 127 3.83 -18.69 -2.15
CA GLN A 127 5.03 -18.44 -1.34
C GLN A 127 5.40 -19.58 -0.37
N GLY A 128 4.68 -20.71 -0.39
CA GLY A 128 5.00 -21.85 0.47
C GLY A 128 4.75 -21.62 1.97
N VAL A 129 3.91 -20.65 2.32
CA VAL A 129 3.57 -20.28 3.72
C VAL A 129 2.12 -20.57 4.08
N ALA A 130 1.48 -21.51 3.38
CA ALA A 130 0.08 -21.88 3.61
C ALA A 130 -0.20 -22.25 5.08
N ASP A 131 0.73 -22.95 5.73
CA ASP A 131 0.60 -23.43 7.12
C ASP A 131 1.00 -22.40 8.19
N ARG A 132 1.48 -21.21 7.79
CA ARG A 132 1.83 -20.12 8.72
C ARG A 132 0.58 -19.41 9.23
N HIS A 133 0.05 -19.81 10.38
CA HIS A 133 -1.18 -19.24 10.95
C HIS A 133 -1.02 -17.81 11.48
N ASP A 134 0.21 -17.40 11.79
CA ASP A 134 0.57 -16.04 12.19
C ASP A 134 0.52 -15.04 11.02
N ILE A 135 0.62 -15.52 9.78
CA ILE A 135 0.31 -14.75 8.57
C ILE A 135 -1.20 -14.88 8.31
N ALA A 136 -1.99 -13.99 8.91
CA ALA A 136 -3.45 -14.08 8.95
C ALA A 136 -4.14 -13.14 7.97
N CYS A 137 -3.45 -12.11 7.48
CA CYS A 137 -3.97 -11.14 6.52
C CYS A 137 -2.89 -10.64 5.54
N VAL A 138 -3.30 -9.84 4.56
CA VAL A 138 -2.43 -9.26 3.52
C VAL A 138 -1.30 -8.40 4.10
N PRO A 139 -1.54 -7.51 5.09
CA PRO A 139 -0.45 -6.81 5.77
C PRO A 139 0.62 -7.72 6.37
N ASP A 140 0.23 -8.84 7.00
CA ASP A 140 1.20 -9.79 7.57
C ASP A 140 2.05 -10.43 6.47
N LEU A 141 1.43 -10.78 5.34
CA LEU A 141 2.13 -11.35 4.20
C LEU A 141 3.09 -10.35 3.57
N MET A 142 2.69 -9.08 3.44
CA MET A 142 3.58 -8.00 3.00
C MET A 142 4.78 -7.84 3.94
N ASP A 143 4.56 -7.80 5.25
CA ASP A 143 5.67 -7.69 6.20
C ASP A 143 6.55 -8.97 6.21
N PHE A 144 6.01 -10.15 5.89
CA PHE A 144 6.81 -11.37 5.66
C PHE A 144 7.66 -11.30 4.39
N GLU A 145 7.06 -10.94 3.25
CA GLU A 145 7.74 -10.74 1.95
C GLU A 145 8.88 -9.72 2.07
N GLU A 146 8.67 -8.69 2.89
CA GLU A 146 9.58 -7.57 3.08
C GLU A 146 10.51 -7.76 4.28
N GLU A 147 10.62 -8.99 4.78
CA GLU A 147 11.54 -9.44 5.84
C GLU A 147 11.39 -8.69 7.18
N ARG A 148 10.20 -8.12 7.44
CA ARG A 148 9.85 -7.47 8.72
C ARG A 148 9.18 -8.44 9.70
N LEU A 149 8.54 -9.49 9.19
CA LEU A 149 7.99 -10.62 9.92
C LEU A 149 8.79 -11.87 9.57
N LYS A 150 9.23 -12.64 10.58
CA LYS A 150 10.04 -13.87 10.41
C LYS A 150 9.16 -15.10 10.50
#